data_AF-A0A1C6ALX6-F1
#
_entry.id   AF-A0A1C6ALX6-F1
#
_cell.length_a   1.000
_cell.length_b   1.000
_cell.length_c   1.000
_cell.angle_alpha   90.00
_cell.angle_beta   90.00
_cell.angle_gamma   90.00
#
_symmetry.space_group_name_H-M   'P 1'
#
loop_
_entity.id
_entity.type
_entity.pdbx_description
1 polymer ?
#
loop_
_entity_poly.entity_id
_entity_poly.type
_entity_poly.pdbx_seq_one_letter_code
_entity_poly.pdbx_strand_id
1 'polypeptide(L)' 'MAQAQIEANKRFRKKSYDRIEITVPKGDREKIVQAASAAGMSVNAFIKEALAEYIAHTTKQ' A
#
# COMPACT_ATOMS: atom_id res chain seq x y z
N MET A 1 6.28 7.04 30.94
CA MET A 1 6.96 7.59 29.74
C MET A 1 6.71 6.72 28.50
N ALA A 2 5.46 6.46 28.13
CA ALA A 2 5.12 5.61 26.97
C ALA A 2 3.97 6.17 26.13
N GLN A 3 3.03 6.88 26.76
CA GLN A 3 1.87 7.46 26.08
C GLN A 3 2.26 8.58 25.10
N ALA A 4 3.18 9.47 25.48
CA ALA A 4 3.66 10.55 24.62
C ALA A 4 4.36 10.05 23.34
N GLN A 5 5.14 8.96 23.43
CA GLN A 5 5.82 8.37 22.27
C GLN A 5 4.80 7.73 21.31
N ILE A 6 3.77 7.07 21.85
CA ILE A 6 2.69 6.45 21.07
C ILE A 6 1.88 7.52 20.32
N GLU A 7 1.55 8.62 20.99
CA GLU A 7 0.83 9.74 20.38
C GLU A 7 1.66 10.48 19.33
N ALA A 8 2.95 10.71 19.59
CA ALA A 8 3.86 11.28 18.61
C ALA A 8 3.98 10.39 17.36
N ASN A 9 4.18 9.09 17.55
CA ASN A 9 4.23 8.12 16.45
C ASN A 9 2.91 8.07 15.66
N LYS A 10 1.74 8.19 16.33
CA LYS A 10 0.44 8.30 15.65
C LYS A 10 0.34 9.57 14.80
N ARG A 11 0.77 10.72 15.31
CA ARG A 11 0.75 12.00 14.58
C ARG A 11 1.67 11.97 13.37
N PHE A 12 2.86 11.40 13.49
CA PHE A 12 3.80 11.23 12.37
C PHE A 12 3.27 10.27 11.31
N ARG A 13 2.76 9.10 11.70
CA ARG A 13 2.19 8.11 10.75
C ARG A 13 1.01 8.68 9.95
N LYS A 14 0.17 9.51 10.57
CA LYS A 14 -1.01 10.12 9.93
C LYS A 14 -0.65 11.23 8.94
N LYS A 15 0.51 11.86 9.09
CA LYS A 15 0.93 13.00 8.25
C LYS A 15 1.75 12.57 7.02
N SER A 16 2.36 11.39 7.07
CA SER A 16 3.29 10.91 6.03
C SER A 16 2.74 9.78 5.16
N TYR A 17 1.66 9.11 5.57
CA TYR A 17 1.10 7.99 4.83
C TYR A 17 -0.42 8.08 4.73
N ASP A 18 -0.93 8.17 3.51
CA ASP A 18 -2.33 7.87 3.21
C ASP A 18 -2.54 6.35 3.31
N ARG A 19 -3.42 5.94 4.22
CA ARG A 19 -3.77 4.53 4.41
C ARG A 19 -5.02 4.23 3.61
N ILE A 20 -4.87 3.45 2.54
CA ILE A 20 -5.99 2.98 1.73
C ILE A 20 -6.34 1.56 2.18
N GLU A 21 -7.54 1.37 2.72
CA GLU A 21 -8.11 0.04 2.91
C GLU A 21 -8.79 -0.38 1.61
N ILE A 22 -8.27 -1.44 0.98
CA ILE A 22 -8.84 -2.01 -0.24
C ILE A 22 -9.58 -3.31 0.12
N THR A 23 -10.84 -3.39 -0.28
CA THR A 23 -11.62 -4.63 -0.20
C THR A 23 -11.48 -5.35 -1.53
N VAL A 24 -10.70 -6.44 -1.54
CA VAL A 24 -10.57 -7.30 -2.71
C VAL A 24 -11.41 -8.57 -2.54
N PRO A 25 -11.97 -9.14 -3.63
CA PRO A 25 -12.65 -10.42 -3.57
C PRO A 25 -11.75 -11.52 -3.03
N LYS A 26 -12.35 -12.56 -2.44
CA LYS A 26 -11.61 -13.77 -2.05
C LYS A 26 -10.95 -14.38 -3.30
N GLY A 27 -9.65 -14.65 -3.20
CA GLY A 27 -8.83 -15.18 -4.30
C GLY A 27 -7.95 -14.13 -4.98
N ASP A 28 -8.41 -12.87 -5.11
CA ASP A 28 -7.56 -11.83 -5.72
C ASP A 28 -6.40 -11.43 -4.81
N ARG A 29 -6.57 -11.50 -3.48
CA ARG A 29 -5.44 -11.37 -2.55
C ARG A 29 -4.34 -12.37 -2.84
N GLU A 30 -4.68 -13.63 -3.11
CA GLU A 30 -3.68 -14.66 -3.41
C GLU A 30 -2.99 -14.41 -4.74
N LYS A 31 -3.72 -13.97 -5.76
CA LYS A 31 -3.12 -13.57 -7.05
C LYS A 31 -2.13 -12.42 -6.87
N ILE A 32 -2.47 -11.40 -6.08
CA ILE A 32 -1.57 -10.27 -5.78
C ILE A 32 -0.35 -10.76 -5.00
N VAL A 33 -0.51 -11.67 -4.03
CA VAL A 33 0.61 -12.26 -3.29
C VAL A 33 1.54 -13.05 -4.21
N GLN A 34 0.99 -13.88 -5.09
CA GLN A 34 1.78 -14.64 -6.06
C GLN A 34 2.50 -13.72 -7.05
N ALA A 35 1.81 -12.71 -7.59
CA ALA A 35 2.41 -11.72 -8.49
C ALA A 35 3.53 -10.92 -7.81
N ALA A 36 3.31 -10.48 -6.56
CA ALA A 36 4.32 -9.80 -5.77
C ALA A 36 5.52 -10.72 -5.48
N SER A 37 5.28 -11.98 -5.11
CA SER A 37 6.34 -12.96 -4.88
C SER A 37 7.14 -13.27 -6.15
N ALA A 38 6.48 -13.34 -7.31
CA ALA A 38 7.14 -13.52 -8.60
C ALA A 38 7.99 -12.30 -8.99
N ALA A 39 7.53 -11.09 -8.64
CA ALA A 39 8.28 -9.85 -8.79
C ALA A 39 9.39 -9.67 -7.73
N GLY A 40 9.50 -10.56 -6.73
CA GLY A 40 10.44 -10.42 -5.62
C GLY A 40 10.13 -9.23 -4.70
N MET A 41 8.89 -8.75 -4.72
CA MET A 41 8.43 -7.56 -4.01
C MET A 41 7.44 -7.90 -2.89
N SER A 42 7.29 -6.99 -1.92
CA SER A 42 6.19 -7.08 -0.97
C SER A 42 4.86 -6.77 -1.68
N VAL A 43 3.77 -7.40 -1.21
CA VAL A 43 2.40 -7.14 -1.70
C VAL A 43 2.07 -5.65 -1.74
N ASN A 44 2.48 -4.91 -0.70
CA ASN A 44 2.24 -3.47 -0.62
C ASN A 44 3.06 -2.68 -1.64
N ALA A 45 4.31 -3.08 -1.90
CA ALA A 45 5.13 -2.44 -2.94
C ALA A 45 4.54 -2.72 -4.33
N PHE A 46 4.15 -3.97 -4.59
CA PHE A 46 3.51 -4.36 -5.85
C PHE A 46 2.22 -3.58 -6.13
N ILE A 47 1.35 -3.43 -5.12
CA ILE A 47 0.12 -2.61 -5.26
C ILE A 47 0.47 -1.14 -5.52
N LYS A 48 1.46 -0.59 -4.83
CA LYS A 48 1.88 0.81 -5.02
C LYS A 48 2.43 1.06 -6.41
N GLU A 49 3.27 0.18 -6.94
CA GLU A 49 3.80 0.30 -8.31
C GLU A 49 2.68 0.16 -9.33
N ALA A 50 1.80 -0.85 -9.20
CA ALA A 50 0.67 -1.01 -10.09
C ALA A 50 -0.25 0.22 -10.10
N LEU A 51 -0.52 0.82 -8.94
CA LEU A 51 -1.28 2.08 -8.84
C LEU A 51 -0.54 3.25 -9.49
N ALA A 52 0.78 3.38 -9.26
CA ALA A 52 1.59 4.44 -9.84
C ALA A 52 1.63 4.35 -11.37
N GLU A 53 1.82 3.15 -11.92
CA GLU A 53 1.74 2.88 -13.36
C GLU A 53 0.36 3.19 -13.92
N TYR A 54 -0.71 2.77 -13.24
CA TYR A 54 -2.08 3.02 -13.68
C TYR A 54 -2.42 4.53 -13.68
N ILE A 55 -1.99 5.27 -12.65
CA ILE A 55 -2.12 6.72 -12.59
C ILE A 55 -1.31 7.36 -13.73
N ALA A 56 -0.06 6.94 -13.95
CA ALA A 56 0.76 7.47 -15.04
C ALA A 56 0.14 7.21 -16.43
N HIS A 57 -0.52 6.06 -16.62
CA HIS A 57 -1.22 5.73 -17.85
C HIS A 57 -2.52 6.51 -18.05
N THR A 58 -3.29 6.75 -16.98
CA THR A 58 -4.56 7.48 -17.04
C THR A 58 -4.41 9.00 -17.12
N THR A 59 -3.32 9.55 -16.58
CA THR A 59 -3.04 11.01 -16.64
C THR A 59 -2.38 11.45 -17.95
N LYS A 60 -2.03 10.50 -18.83
CA LYS A 60 -1.45 10.76 -20.16
C LYS A 60 -2.49 10.80 -21.30
N GLN A 61 -3.79 10.76 -20.99
CA GLN A 61 -4.86 10.94 -21.97
C GLN A 61 -5.50 12.32 -21.87
#